data_AF-A0A1T1CYZ1-F1
#
_entry.id   AF-A0A1T1CYZ1-F1
#
_cell.length_a   1.000
_cell.length_b   1.000
_cell.length_c   1.000
_cell.angle_alpha   90.00
_cell.angle_beta   90.00
_cell.angle_gamma   90.00
#
_symmetry.space_group_name_H-M   'P 1'
#
loop_
_entity.id
_entity.type
_entity.pdbx_description
1 polymer ?
#
loop_
_entity_poly.entity_id
_entity_poly.type
_entity_poly.pdbx_seq_one_letter_code
_entity_poly.pdbx_strand_id
1 'polypeptide(L)'
;MQARWLLAPVPSRSPLALVLLLSSWMPLVQPLLAPAVLAQAALPQAPYGQFRKVKVNTGERSRLTVKKNWLGKRRPSHTVPILVLAGHADSQQMSGSGTNGYAVAVRGARPMQPGMTDETFWNLATARRIAKLGQRRGLNIRFYDPGVRTIYNADDPRTNWSTGKRHVQEGGYALEIHYDAYGRDGYGSGVIPRVYGGQTVIDEHLAREFGSFPWDFRGVLGAPKRGITMLEVGKLEGDLENKLRNPATRDAALNTIADRVVTTVAKALDVPQSFFQVPPPPVLNRRPDPTVANQQPPAPPKI
;
A
#
# COMPACT_ATOMS: atom_id res chain seq x y z
N MET A 1 -54.06 24.83 -15.37
CA MET A 1 -55.00 23.91 -14.71
C MET A 1 -54.45 23.60 -13.32
N GLN A 2 -55.20 24.00 -12.30
CA GLN A 2 -54.88 23.85 -10.88
C GLN A 2 -55.41 22.50 -10.38
N ALA A 3 -54.73 21.84 -9.44
CA ALA A 3 -55.34 20.84 -8.58
C ALA A 3 -54.82 21.03 -7.15
N ARG A 4 -55.74 21.45 -6.28
CA ARG A 4 -55.60 21.64 -4.84
C ARG A 4 -55.90 20.33 -4.10
N TRP A 5 -55.12 20.08 -3.05
CA TRP A 5 -55.42 19.52 -1.72
C TRP A 5 -56.49 18.44 -1.53
N LEU A 6 -56.16 17.43 -0.72
CA LEU A 6 -56.97 16.99 0.44
C LEU A 6 -56.10 16.20 1.44
N LEU A 7 -56.01 16.73 2.67
CA LEU A 7 -55.49 16.12 3.90
C LEU A 7 -56.69 15.76 4.79
N ALA A 8 -56.64 14.62 5.49
CA ALA A 8 -57.34 14.34 6.76
C ALA A 8 -57.01 12.90 7.24
N PRO A 9 -57.24 12.52 8.52
CA PRO A 9 -56.97 13.24 9.77
C PRO A 9 -56.27 12.34 10.83
N VAL A 10 -55.76 12.99 11.88
CA VAL A 10 -55.30 12.38 13.15
C VAL A 10 -56.48 12.24 14.11
N PRO A 11 -56.61 11.15 14.89
CA PRO A 11 -57.44 11.15 16.08
C PRO A 11 -56.60 11.37 17.35
N SER A 12 -57.08 12.30 18.17
CA SER A 12 -56.57 12.69 19.47
C SER A 12 -57.30 12.00 20.63
N ARG A 13 -56.50 11.52 21.59
CA ARG A 13 -56.67 11.54 23.07
C ARG A 13 -57.94 10.97 23.71
N SER A 14 -57.74 10.08 24.70
CA SER A 14 -58.16 10.34 26.10
C SER A 14 -57.65 9.29 27.11
N PRO A 15 -57.66 9.59 28.44
CA PRO A 15 -56.60 9.24 29.40
C PRO A 15 -57.04 8.34 30.57
N LEU A 16 -56.15 8.20 31.58
CA LEU A 16 -56.34 7.60 32.94
C LEU A 16 -56.36 6.06 32.96
N ALA A 17 -55.78 5.30 33.89
CA ALA A 17 -55.18 5.52 35.22
C ALA A 17 -54.23 4.30 35.49
N LEU A 18 -53.01 4.49 36.00
CA LEU A 18 -52.61 4.42 37.42
C LEU A 18 -52.25 2.99 37.94
N VAL A 19 -50.96 2.85 38.27
CA VAL A 19 -50.32 2.04 39.33
C VAL A 19 -50.24 0.51 39.18
N LEU A 20 -49.01 0.00 39.10
CA LEU A 20 -48.44 -0.90 40.12
C LEU A 20 -46.90 -0.86 40.09
N LEU A 21 -46.35 -0.45 41.23
CA LEU A 21 -44.95 -0.56 41.61
C LEU A 21 -44.58 -2.03 41.80
N LEU A 22 -43.54 -2.50 41.10
CA LEU A 22 -42.71 -3.60 41.60
C LEU A 22 -41.24 -3.25 41.38
N SER A 23 -40.62 -2.88 42.49
CA SER A 23 -39.20 -2.75 42.69
C SER A 23 -38.54 -4.13 42.64
N SER A 24 -37.81 -4.42 41.57
CA SER A 24 -36.83 -5.50 41.54
C SER A 24 -35.44 -4.90 41.43
N TRP A 25 -34.71 -4.96 42.54
CA TRP A 25 -33.29 -4.71 42.61
C TRP A 25 -32.56 -5.77 41.78
N MET A 26 -32.04 -5.40 40.62
CA MET A 26 -31.01 -6.18 39.93
C MET A 26 -29.66 -5.53 40.19
N PRO A 27 -28.65 -6.26 40.67
CA PRO A 27 -27.29 -5.73 40.68
C PRO A 27 -26.86 -5.49 39.24
N LEU A 28 -26.46 -4.24 38.97
CA LEU A 28 -25.69 -3.84 37.80
C LEU A 28 -24.40 -4.65 37.76
N VAL A 29 -24.43 -5.82 37.11
CA VAL A 29 -23.21 -6.44 36.61
C VAL A 29 -22.85 -5.66 35.36
N GLN A 30 -22.01 -4.63 35.53
CA GLN A 30 -21.32 -4.01 34.41
C GLN A 30 -20.45 -5.09 33.77
N PRO A 31 -20.68 -5.49 32.51
CA PRO A 31 -19.63 -6.17 31.80
C PRO A 31 -18.51 -5.14 31.63
N LEU A 32 -17.36 -5.40 32.26
CA LEU A 32 -16.09 -4.80 31.87
C LEU A 32 -15.87 -5.17 30.40
N LEU A 33 -16.39 -4.35 29.49
CA LEU A 33 -15.98 -4.33 28.10
C LEU A 33 -14.56 -3.80 28.10
N ALA A 34 -13.60 -4.71 28.29
CA ALA A 34 -12.23 -4.46 27.92
C ALA A 34 -12.24 -3.93 26.47
N PRO A 35 -11.59 -2.79 26.16
CA PRO A 35 -11.38 -2.42 24.78
C PRO A 35 -10.57 -3.56 24.17
N ALA A 36 -11.22 -4.36 23.31
CA ALA A 36 -10.52 -5.23 22.40
C ALA A 36 -9.72 -4.31 21.48
N VAL A 37 -8.49 -3.99 21.91
CA VAL A 37 -7.45 -3.54 21.02
C VAL A 37 -7.34 -4.65 20.00
N LEU A 38 -7.94 -4.44 18.82
CA LEU A 38 -7.63 -5.24 17.65
C LEU A 38 -6.14 -5.05 17.44
N ALA A 39 -5.36 -5.97 18.01
CA ALA A 39 -3.97 -6.14 17.67
C ALA A 39 -3.97 -6.29 16.15
N GLN A 40 -3.53 -5.25 15.45
CA GLN A 40 -3.00 -5.41 14.12
C GLN A 40 -1.96 -6.50 14.28
N ALA A 41 -2.27 -7.70 13.78
CA ALA A 41 -1.35 -8.81 13.78
C ALA A 41 -0.08 -8.26 13.14
N ALA A 42 0.92 -8.00 13.97
CA ALA A 42 2.21 -7.53 13.51
C ALA A 42 2.71 -8.64 12.61
N LEU A 43 2.73 -8.37 11.29
CA LEU A 43 3.22 -9.34 10.32
C LEU A 43 4.59 -9.81 10.80
N PRO A 44 4.85 -11.13 10.86
CA PRO A 44 6.12 -11.65 11.32
C PRO A 44 7.25 -10.95 10.57
N GLN A 45 8.14 -10.32 11.33
CA GLN A 45 9.25 -9.56 10.77
C GLN A 45 10.32 -10.54 10.28
N ALA A 46 10.14 -11.09 9.08
CA ALA A 46 11.26 -11.68 8.36
C ALA A 46 12.40 -10.63 8.26
N PRO A 47 13.67 -11.00 8.50
CA PRO A 47 14.78 -10.07 8.46
C PRO A 47 14.83 -9.38 7.10
N TYR A 48 14.47 -8.11 7.08
CA TYR A 48 14.24 -7.38 5.85
C TYR A 48 15.57 -7.12 5.13
N GLY A 49 15.70 -7.69 3.94
CA GLY A 49 16.95 -7.78 3.18
C GLY A 49 17.13 -9.18 2.61
N GLN A 50 16.58 -10.20 3.28
CA GLN A 50 16.42 -11.55 2.80
C GLN A 50 14.96 -11.98 2.97
N PHE A 51 14.23 -12.00 1.87
CA PHE A 51 12.88 -12.57 1.85
C PHE A 51 12.82 -13.61 0.76
N ARG A 52 11.97 -14.62 0.98
CA ARG A 52 11.65 -15.59 -0.06
C ARG A 52 11.05 -14.83 -1.24
N LYS A 53 11.78 -14.78 -2.36
CA LYS A 53 11.23 -14.34 -3.64
C LYS A 53 10.27 -15.42 -4.13
N VAL A 54 9.05 -15.01 -4.46
CA VAL A 54 8.13 -15.84 -5.22
C VAL A 54 8.00 -15.25 -6.62
N LYS A 55 7.83 -16.13 -7.62
CA LYS A 55 7.40 -15.70 -8.95
C LYS A 55 6.03 -15.05 -8.78
N VAL A 56 5.92 -13.75 -8.95
CA VAL A 56 4.64 -13.03 -9.01
C VAL A 56 4.44 -12.66 -10.47
N ASN A 57 3.42 -13.24 -11.11
CA ASN A 57 3.02 -12.73 -12.41
C ASN A 57 2.16 -11.49 -12.17
N THR A 58 2.70 -10.31 -12.45
CA THR A 58 1.95 -9.03 -12.38
C THR A 58 0.97 -8.87 -13.55
N GLY A 59 0.74 -9.92 -14.33
CA GLY A 59 -0.03 -9.89 -15.56
C GLY A 59 0.78 -9.32 -16.72
N GLU A 60 0.10 -9.15 -17.85
CA GLU A 60 0.70 -8.54 -19.03
C GLU A 60 1.04 -7.06 -18.77
N ARG A 61 2.03 -6.57 -19.51
CA ARG A 61 2.25 -5.13 -19.62
C ARG A 61 1.04 -4.50 -20.29
N SER A 62 0.77 -3.25 -19.92
CA SER A 62 -0.32 -2.49 -20.49
C SER A 62 -0.28 -2.57 -22.00
N ARG A 63 -1.40 -2.93 -22.62
CA ARG A 63 -1.57 -2.91 -24.09
C ARG A 63 -1.30 -1.54 -24.71
N LEU A 64 -1.24 -0.49 -23.89
CA LEU A 64 -0.91 0.87 -24.31
C LEU A 64 0.60 1.15 -24.34
N THR A 65 1.45 0.19 -23.96
CA THR A 65 2.92 0.34 -24.00
C THR A 65 3.43 0.70 -25.40
N VAL A 66 2.80 0.14 -26.44
CA VAL A 66 3.12 0.45 -27.84
C VAL A 66 2.79 1.91 -28.23
N LYS A 67 2.02 2.62 -27.41
CA LYS A 67 1.62 4.02 -27.61
C LYS A 67 2.43 5.00 -26.77
N LYS A 68 3.53 4.57 -26.14
CA LYS A 68 4.40 5.46 -25.37
C LYS A 68 4.85 6.64 -26.24
N ASN A 69 4.56 7.86 -25.77
CA ASN A 69 4.77 9.12 -26.50
C ASN A 69 5.61 10.13 -25.71
N TRP A 70 6.47 9.64 -24.81
CA TRP A 70 7.29 10.48 -23.94
C TRP A 70 8.69 9.86 -23.73
N LEU A 71 9.64 10.72 -23.37
CA LEU A 71 11.00 10.34 -23.02
C LEU A 71 11.42 11.03 -21.71
N GLY A 72 11.74 10.23 -20.71
CA GLY A 72 12.28 10.70 -19.44
C GLY A 72 13.77 10.98 -19.53
N LYS A 73 14.12 12.24 -19.76
CA LYS A 73 15.52 12.68 -19.91
C LYS A 73 16.08 13.38 -18.68
N ARG A 74 15.21 13.90 -17.80
CA ARG A 74 15.64 14.60 -16.60
C ARG A 74 16.25 13.62 -15.61
N ARG A 75 17.42 13.95 -15.07
CA ARG A 75 18.17 13.13 -14.12
C ARG A 75 18.10 13.76 -12.73
N PRO A 76 17.25 13.24 -11.82
CA PRO A 76 17.31 13.63 -10.42
C PRO A 76 18.66 13.24 -9.79
N SER A 77 19.04 13.93 -8.71
CA SER A 77 20.18 13.51 -7.88
C SER A 77 19.94 12.11 -7.30
N HIS A 78 21.00 11.35 -7.06
CA HIS A 78 20.92 10.05 -6.35
C HIS A 78 20.36 10.18 -4.93
N THR A 79 20.40 11.38 -4.33
CA THR A 79 19.83 11.70 -3.01
C THR A 79 18.42 12.32 -3.07
N VAL A 80 17.78 12.38 -4.24
CA VAL A 80 16.46 13.00 -4.41
C VAL A 80 15.47 12.47 -3.37
N PRO A 81 14.74 13.34 -2.64
CA PRO A 81 13.68 12.89 -1.77
C PRO A 81 12.56 12.20 -2.57
N ILE A 82 12.26 10.95 -2.24
CA ILE A 82 11.20 10.16 -2.87
C ILE A 82 10.01 10.04 -1.93
N LEU A 83 8.84 10.43 -2.40
CA LEU A 83 7.58 10.23 -1.70
C LEU A 83 6.80 9.11 -2.38
N VAL A 84 6.47 8.07 -1.62
CA VAL A 84 5.59 6.99 -2.06
C VAL A 84 4.19 7.23 -1.54
N LEU A 85 3.22 7.24 -2.45
CA LEU A 85 1.80 7.41 -2.19
C LEU A 85 1.08 6.10 -2.55
N ALA A 86 -0.05 5.85 -1.89
CA ALA A 86 -0.95 4.76 -2.24
C ALA A 86 -2.17 5.35 -2.95
N GLY A 87 -2.42 4.94 -4.20
CA GLY A 87 -3.62 5.31 -4.93
C GLY A 87 -4.89 5.07 -4.12
N HIS A 88 -5.85 5.98 -4.24
CA HIS A 88 -7.16 5.90 -3.57
C HIS A 88 -7.17 5.97 -2.03
N ALA A 89 -6.03 6.20 -1.39
CA ALA A 89 -5.90 6.17 0.07
C ALA A 89 -6.75 7.21 0.83
N ASP A 90 -7.23 8.24 0.16
CA ASP A 90 -8.05 9.35 0.65
C ASP A 90 -9.38 9.52 -0.12
N SER A 91 -9.76 8.56 -0.97
CA SER A 91 -10.93 8.66 -1.84
C SER A 91 -11.96 7.54 -1.67
N GLN A 92 -11.94 6.83 -0.54
CA GLN A 92 -12.92 5.78 -0.25
C GLN A 92 -14.34 6.36 -0.14
N GLN A 93 -15.34 5.58 -0.57
CA GLN A 93 -16.75 5.99 -0.61
C GLN A 93 -17.04 7.16 -1.56
N MET A 94 -16.13 7.42 -2.51
CA MET A 94 -16.30 8.39 -3.57
C MET A 94 -16.26 7.70 -4.93
N SER A 95 -16.72 8.39 -5.97
CA SER A 95 -16.46 7.96 -7.34
C SER A 95 -14.94 7.84 -7.55
N GLY A 96 -14.49 6.70 -8.09
CA GLY A 96 -13.06 6.41 -8.22
C GLY A 96 -12.38 6.01 -6.91
N SER A 97 -13.04 5.22 -6.05
CA SER A 97 -12.43 4.61 -4.84
C SER A 97 -11.43 3.48 -5.13
N GLY A 98 -11.16 3.19 -6.40
CA GLY A 98 -10.45 1.99 -6.85
C GLY A 98 -11.37 0.77 -7.01
N THR A 99 -10.83 -0.33 -7.53
CA THR A 99 -11.54 -1.57 -7.80
C THR A 99 -11.61 -2.48 -6.56
N ASN A 100 -12.67 -3.29 -6.49
CA ASN A 100 -12.77 -4.37 -5.50
C ASN A 100 -11.91 -5.60 -5.87
N GLY A 101 -11.31 -5.64 -7.06
CA GLY A 101 -10.59 -6.82 -7.56
C GLY A 101 -11.54 -7.96 -7.96
N TYR A 102 -11.00 -8.90 -8.75
CA TYR A 102 -11.78 -10.01 -9.29
C TYR A 102 -12.32 -10.95 -8.20
N ALA A 103 -11.55 -11.19 -7.14
CA ALA A 103 -11.95 -12.06 -6.04
C ALA A 103 -13.22 -11.58 -5.36
N VAL A 104 -13.33 -10.28 -5.09
CA VAL A 104 -14.51 -9.72 -4.41
C VAL A 104 -15.64 -9.50 -5.42
N ALA A 105 -15.35 -8.85 -6.55
CA ALA A 105 -16.38 -8.42 -7.48
C ALA A 105 -17.02 -9.55 -8.28
N VAL A 106 -16.29 -10.65 -8.53
CA VAL A 106 -16.75 -11.76 -9.37
C VAL A 106 -16.87 -13.06 -8.58
N ARG A 107 -15.90 -13.37 -7.70
CA ARG A 107 -15.89 -14.63 -6.94
C ARG A 107 -16.57 -14.56 -5.57
N GLY A 108 -17.13 -13.41 -5.18
CA GLY A 108 -17.84 -13.25 -3.90
C GLY A 108 -16.96 -13.38 -2.65
N ALA A 109 -15.63 -13.21 -2.79
CA ALA A 109 -14.74 -13.20 -1.64
C ALA A 109 -15.02 -11.98 -0.75
N ARG A 110 -14.75 -12.09 0.56
CA ARG A 110 -14.82 -10.94 1.47
C ARG A 110 -13.73 -9.92 1.13
N PRO A 111 -13.99 -8.60 1.24
CA PRO A 111 -12.94 -7.59 1.12
C PRO A 111 -11.79 -7.86 2.09
N MET A 112 -10.56 -7.49 1.71
CA MET A 112 -9.39 -7.60 2.59
C MET A 112 -9.56 -6.78 3.87
N GLN A 113 -10.24 -5.64 3.77
CA GLN A 113 -10.64 -4.82 4.89
C GLN A 113 -12.05 -4.25 4.65
N PRO A 114 -13.00 -4.42 5.59
CA PRO A 114 -14.32 -3.81 5.48
C PRO A 114 -14.25 -2.28 5.31
N GLY A 115 -15.07 -1.72 4.43
CA GLY A 115 -15.14 -0.28 4.17
C GLY A 115 -14.01 0.27 3.29
N MET A 116 -13.18 -0.59 2.70
CA MET A 116 -12.07 -0.23 1.83
C MET A 116 -12.08 -1.14 0.59
N THR A 117 -11.79 -0.56 -0.58
CA THR A 117 -11.59 -1.36 -1.79
C THR A 117 -10.31 -2.18 -1.68
N ASP A 118 -10.31 -3.36 -2.30
CA ASP A 118 -9.13 -4.22 -2.32
C ASP A 118 -7.94 -3.53 -3.00
N GLU A 119 -8.18 -2.73 -4.03
CA GLU A 119 -7.15 -1.91 -4.65
C GLU A 119 -6.46 -0.98 -3.65
N THR A 120 -7.25 -0.23 -2.87
CA THR A 120 -6.70 0.68 -1.87
C THR A 120 -5.91 -0.08 -0.80
N PHE A 121 -6.43 -1.22 -0.37
CA PHE A 121 -5.74 -2.08 0.61
C PHE A 121 -4.37 -2.52 0.09
N TRP A 122 -4.31 -3.01 -1.15
CA TRP A 122 -3.06 -3.47 -1.75
C TRP A 122 -2.11 -2.31 -2.08
N ASN A 123 -2.61 -1.17 -2.54
CA ASN A 123 -1.84 0.06 -2.75
C ASN A 123 -1.12 0.49 -1.46
N LEU A 124 -1.83 0.55 -0.34
CA LEU A 124 -1.28 0.88 0.98
C LEU A 124 -0.20 -0.10 1.42
N ALA A 125 -0.48 -1.41 1.30
CA ALA A 125 0.48 -2.46 1.69
C ALA A 125 1.76 -2.41 0.84
N THR A 126 1.62 -2.26 -0.48
CA THR A 126 2.75 -2.20 -1.41
C THR A 126 3.56 -0.91 -1.25
N ALA A 127 2.92 0.27 -1.18
CA ALA A 127 3.59 1.55 -0.98
C ALA A 127 4.42 1.56 0.32
N ARG A 128 3.85 1.07 1.42
CA ARG A 128 4.55 0.92 2.70
C ARG A 128 5.76 -0.02 2.58
N ARG A 129 5.62 -1.16 1.89
CA ARG A 129 6.72 -2.12 1.69
C ARG A 129 7.84 -1.53 0.83
N ILE A 130 7.50 -0.77 -0.22
CA ILE A 130 8.47 -0.05 -1.07
C ILE A 130 9.29 0.94 -0.25
N ALA A 131 8.64 1.83 0.50
CA ALA A 131 9.36 2.82 1.31
C ALA A 131 10.27 2.14 2.35
N LYS A 132 9.75 1.14 3.07
CA LYS A 132 10.51 0.41 4.11
C LYS A 132 11.70 -0.37 3.54
N LEU A 133 11.60 -0.89 2.32
CA LEU A 133 12.70 -1.57 1.63
C LEU A 133 13.70 -0.58 1.05
N GLY A 134 13.22 0.51 0.44
CA GLY A 134 14.07 1.52 -0.17
C GLY A 134 14.93 2.27 0.86
N GLN A 135 14.38 2.61 2.03
CA GLN A 135 15.14 3.21 3.13
C GLN A 135 16.33 2.34 3.52
N ARG A 136 16.10 1.03 3.65
CA ARG A 136 17.15 0.05 3.97
C ARG A 136 18.21 -0.11 2.90
N ARG A 137 17.89 0.25 1.66
CA ARG A 137 18.81 0.21 0.53
C ARG A 137 19.41 1.57 0.20
N GLY A 138 19.33 2.51 1.15
CA GLY A 138 19.95 3.84 1.05
C GLY A 138 19.19 4.85 0.19
N LEU A 139 17.96 4.55 -0.24
CA LEU A 139 17.13 5.57 -0.89
C LEU A 139 16.64 6.58 0.15
N ASN A 140 16.70 7.86 -0.19
CA ASN A 140 15.99 8.92 0.52
C ASN A 140 14.49 8.82 0.21
N ILE A 141 13.80 7.87 0.81
CA ILE A 141 12.41 7.52 0.49
C ILE A 141 11.55 7.45 1.73
N ARG A 142 10.31 7.93 1.62
CA ARG A 142 9.30 7.84 2.69
C ARG A 142 7.92 7.52 2.12
N PHE A 143 7.09 6.92 2.95
CA PHE A 143 5.68 6.67 2.67
C PHE A 143 4.83 7.75 3.32
N TYR A 144 3.77 8.18 2.63
CA TYR A 144 2.74 9.04 3.20
C TYR A 144 1.40 8.32 3.23
N ASP A 145 0.75 8.37 4.39
CA ASP A 145 -0.63 7.91 4.60
C ASP A 145 -1.44 9.12 5.05
N PRO A 146 -2.52 9.49 4.32
CA PRO A 146 -3.42 10.56 4.74
C PRO A 146 -4.05 10.33 6.13
N GLY A 147 -4.12 9.08 6.61
CA GLY A 147 -4.75 8.69 7.88
C GLY A 147 -6.28 8.76 7.87
N VAL A 148 -6.84 9.56 6.96
CA VAL A 148 -8.27 9.68 6.67
C VAL A 148 -8.53 9.08 5.30
N ARG A 149 -9.57 8.24 5.20
CA ARG A 149 -9.86 7.47 3.98
C ARG A 149 -10.77 8.18 2.98
N THR A 150 -11.37 9.31 3.36
CA THR A 150 -12.28 10.10 2.52
C THR A 150 -12.03 11.58 2.73
N ILE A 151 -11.59 12.26 1.68
CA ILE A 151 -11.41 13.72 1.63
C ILE A 151 -12.03 14.22 0.32
N TYR A 152 -13.19 14.88 0.43
CA TYR A 152 -13.96 15.30 -0.75
C TYR A 152 -13.30 16.42 -1.56
N ASN A 153 -12.60 17.34 -0.88
CA ASN A 153 -11.90 18.42 -1.55
C ASN A 153 -10.53 17.94 -2.03
N ALA A 154 -10.35 17.80 -3.34
CA ALA A 154 -9.10 17.35 -3.95
C ALA A 154 -7.90 18.27 -3.65
N ASP A 155 -8.14 19.55 -3.34
CA ASP A 155 -7.11 20.52 -3.01
C ASP A 155 -6.88 20.68 -1.50
N ASP A 156 -7.55 19.88 -0.65
CA ASP A 156 -7.23 19.80 0.78
C ASP A 156 -5.75 19.43 0.96
N PRO A 157 -5.00 20.12 1.85
CA PRO A 157 -3.56 19.92 2.00
C PRO A 157 -3.17 18.52 2.48
N ARG A 158 -4.12 17.73 2.97
CA ARG A 158 -3.94 16.34 3.43
C ARG A 158 -4.21 15.32 2.33
N THR A 159 -4.64 15.72 1.13
CA THR A 159 -4.79 14.75 0.05
C THR A 159 -3.43 14.23 -0.40
N ASN A 160 -3.41 13.00 -0.92
CA ASN A 160 -2.26 12.44 -1.60
C ASN A 160 -1.76 13.38 -2.70
N TRP A 161 -2.68 13.93 -3.48
CA TRP A 161 -2.36 14.80 -4.60
C TRP A 161 -1.77 16.14 -4.14
N SER A 162 -2.31 16.77 -3.10
CA SER A 162 -1.76 18.01 -2.55
C SER A 162 -0.38 17.80 -1.93
N THR A 163 -0.22 16.72 -1.15
CA THR A 163 1.06 16.38 -0.52
C THR A 163 2.12 16.02 -1.56
N GLY A 164 1.75 15.22 -2.57
CA GLY A 164 2.62 14.86 -3.69
C GLY A 164 3.03 16.06 -4.53
N LYS A 165 2.08 16.96 -4.85
CA LYS A 165 2.36 18.22 -5.56
C LYS A 165 3.39 19.05 -4.81
N ARG A 166 3.19 19.27 -3.50
CA ARG A 166 4.09 20.07 -2.66
C ARG A 166 5.49 19.46 -2.63
N HIS A 167 5.58 18.15 -2.37
CA HIS A 167 6.86 17.42 -2.35
C HIS A 167 7.61 17.54 -3.68
N VAL A 168 6.90 17.51 -4.81
CA VAL A 168 7.50 17.68 -6.13
C VAL A 168 7.95 19.13 -6.39
N GLN A 169 7.18 20.11 -5.92
CA GLN A 169 7.55 21.54 -6.01
C GLN A 169 8.80 21.86 -5.18
N GLU A 170 9.03 21.13 -4.09
CA GLU A 170 10.24 21.19 -3.26
C GLU A 170 11.45 20.44 -3.88
N GLY A 171 11.32 19.94 -5.13
CA GLY A 171 12.40 19.26 -5.86
C GLY A 171 12.42 17.74 -5.70
N GLY A 172 11.42 17.16 -5.02
CA GLY A 172 11.29 15.73 -4.84
C GLY A 172 10.74 14.96 -6.04
N TYR A 173 10.82 13.63 -5.96
CA TYR A 173 10.13 12.70 -6.84
C TYR A 173 8.97 12.05 -6.10
N ALA A 174 7.77 12.02 -6.69
CA ALA A 174 6.61 11.37 -6.10
C ALA A 174 6.13 10.20 -6.99
N LEU A 175 5.93 9.04 -6.36
CA LEU A 175 5.46 7.81 -6.98
C LEU A 175 4.20 7.33 -6.28
N GLU A 176 3.09 7.29 -7.02
CA GLU A 176 1.81 6.78 -6.56
C GLU A 176 1.61 5.34 -7.05
N ILE A 177 1.38 4.43 -6.12
CA ILE A 177 1.22 2.99 -6.40
C ILE A 177 -0.26 2.69 -6.60
N HIS A 178 -0.56 2.04 -7.72
CA HIS A 178 -1.87 1.52 -8.07
C HIS A 178 -1.79 0.03 -8.41
N TYR A 179 -2.92 -0.65 -8.26
CA TYR A 179 -3.17 -1.90 -8.98
C TYR A 179 -4.30 -1.65 -9.95
N ASP A 180 -4.17 -2.20 -11.15
CA ASP A 180 -5.12 -1.92 -12.20
C ASP A 180 -6.41 -2.72 -12.02
N ALA A 181 -7.48 -2.25 -12.63
CA ALA A 181 -8.77 -2.93 -12.63
C ALA A 181 -8.67 -4.34 -13.23
N TYR A 182 -9.49 -5.25 -12.74
CA TYR A 182 -9.64 -6.59 -13.33
C TYR A 182 -10.41 -6.52 -14.66
N GLY A 183 -10.40 -7.62 -15.41
CA GLY A 183 -11.23 -7.80 -16.61
C GLY A 183 -10.90 -6.80 -17.70
N ARG A 184 -11.92 -6.40 -18.47
CA ARG A 184 -11.74 -5.51 -19.65
C ARG A 184 -11.48 -4.05 -19.30
N ASP A 185 -11.77 -3.66 -18.05
CA ASP A 185 -11.67 -2.26 -17.62
C ASP A 185 -10.22 -1.87 -17.29
N GLY A 186 -9.39 -2.87 -16.92
CA GLY A 186 -7.96 -2.71 -16.80
C GLY A 186 -7.21 -2.86 -18.12
N TYR A 187 -6.02 -2.26 -18.18
CA TYR A 187 -5.11 -2.27 -19.31
C TYR A 187 -3.89 -3.17 -19.09
N GLY A 188 -3.45 -3.40 -17.85
CA GLY A 188 -2.23 -4.13 -17.48
C GLY A 188 -1.25 -3.27 -16.68
N SER A 189 -0.08 -3.85 -16.37
CA SER A 189 0.98 -3.14 -15.63
C SER A 189 1.61 -1.99 -16.44
N GLY A 190 2.05 -0.92 -15.78
CA GLY A 190 2.82 0.12 -16.44
C GLY A 190 2.86 1.47 -15.74
N VAL A 191 3.72 2.34 -16.27
CA VAL A 191 3.92 3.70 -15.77
C VAL A 191 3.06 4.71 -16.53
N ILE A 192 2.28 5.49 -15.80
CA ILE A 192 1.68 6.73 -16.29
C ILE A 192 2.58 7.86 -15.78
N PRO A 193 3.37 8.49 -16.67
CA PRO A 193 4.44 9.38 -16.23
C PRO A 193 3.89 10.69 -15.69
N ARG A 194 4.62 11.31 -14.76
CA ARG A 194 4.41 12.71 -14.40
C ARG A 194 4.48 13.63 -15.62
N VAL A 195 3.66 14.68 -15.63
CA VAL A 195 3.69 15.73 -16.67
C VAL A 195 4.32 17.00 -16.11
N TYR A 196 3.86 17.46 -14.95
CA TYR A 196 4.45 18.64 -14.32
C TYR A 196 5.91 18.40 -13.92
N GLY A 197 6.77 19.35 -14.27
CA GLY A 197 8.22 19.25 -14.15
C GLY A 197 8.90 18.31 -15.15
N GLY A 198 8.16 17.62 -16.02
CA GLY A 198 8.70 16.73 -17.05
C GLY A 198 9.16 15.35 -16.56
N GLN A 199 9.23 14.41 -17.49
CA GLN A 199 9.58 13.01 -17.25
C GLN A 199 11.07 12.82 -16.92
N THR A 200 11.34 11.83 -16.09
CA THR A 200 12.66 11.54 -15.53
C THR A 200 13.20 10.18 -15.97
N VAL A 201 14.50 9.96 -15.76
CA VAL A 201 15.11 8.64 -15.96
C VAL A 201 14.51 7.57 -15.04
N ILE A 202 13.96 7.95 -13.88
CA ILE A 202 13.23 7.02 -13.01
C ILE A 202 11.97 6.51 -13.73
N ASP A 203 11.22 7.40 -14.38
CA ASP A 203 10.03 7.03 -15.15
C ASP A 203 10.38 6.09 -16.30
N GLU A 204 11.49 6.33 -17.01
CA GLU A 204 11.99 5.44 -18.06
C GLU A 204 12.34 4.05 -17.55
N HIS A 205 13.04 3.96 -16.42
CA HIS A 205 13.45 2.68 -15.85
C HIS A 205 12.23 1.89 -15.36
N LEU A 206 11.29 2.55 -14.68
CA LEU A 206 10.03 1.93 -14.29
C LEU A 206 9.24 1.49 -15.53
N ALA A 207 9.22 2.29 -16.60
CA ALA A 207 8.53 1.93 -17.83
C ALA A 207 9.14 0.71 -18.54
N ARG A 208 10.47 0.58 -18.51
CA ARG A 208 11.15 -0.61 -19.05
C ARG A 208 10.87 -1.86 -18.23
N GLU A 209 10.68 -1.74 -16.92
CA GLU A 209 10.39 -2.86 -16.01
C GLU A 209 8.91 -3.28 -16.08
N PHE A 210 7.99 -2.33 -16.01
CA PHE A 210 6.55 -2.57 -15.85
C PHE A 210 5.72 -2.32 -17.11
N GLY A 211 6.27 -1.73 -18.17
CA GLY A 211 5.48 -1.22 -19.30
C GLY A 211 5.09 0.23 -19.11
N SER A 212 4.36 0.80 -20.06
CA SER A 212 4.05 2.24 -20.04
C SER A 212 2.67 2.58 -20.57
N PHE A 213 2.20 3.74 -20.17
CA PHE A 213 1.04 4.42 -20.72
C PHE A 213 1.50 5.70 -21.43
N PRO A 214 0.74 6.21 -22.40
CA PRO A 214 1.00 7.52 -22.96
C PRO A 214 0.81 8.60 -21.88
N TRP A 215 1.53 9.72 -21.96
CA TRP A 215 1.50 10.75 -20.91
C TRP A 215 0.13 11.47 -20.83
N ASP A 216 -0.61 11.49 -21.94
CA ASP A 216 -1.93 12.06 -22.13
C ASP A 216 -3.07 11.04 -21.91
N PHE A 217 -2.76 9.87 -21.34
CA PHE A 217 -3.76 8.86 -20.99
C PHE A 217 -4.95 9.49 -20.26
N ARG A 218 -6.16 9.31 -20.83
CA ARG A 218 -7.44 9.87 -20.35
C ARG A 218 -7.43 11.41 -20.19
N GLY A 219 -6.79 12.14 -21.10
CA GLY A 219 -6.75 13.61 -21.05
C GLY A 219 -5.85 14.14 -19.92
N VAL A 220 -4.84 13.34 -19.57
CA VAL A 220 -3.89 13.53 -18.46
C VAL A 220 -4.58 13.47 -17.07
N LEU A 221 -4.22 12.44 -16.30
CA LEU A 221 -4.77 12.20 -14.96
C LEU A 221 -4.33 13.25 -13.92
N GLY A 222 -5.09 13.32 -12.82
CA GLY A 222 -4.92 14.32 -11.75
C GLY A 222 -3.54 14.29 -11.05
N ALA A 223 -3.01 13.10 -10.77
CA ALA A 223 -1.67 12.92 -10.20
C ALA A 223 -0.54 13.35 -11.20
N PRO A 224 -0.52 12.86 -12.45
CA PRO A 224 0.42 13.31 -13.48
C PRO A 224 0.43 14.82 -13.72
N LYS A 225 -0.75 15.47 -13.78
CA LYS A 225 -0.87 16.94 -13.87
C LYS A 225 -0.16 17.67 -12.73
N ARG A 226 -0.06 17.04 -11.56
CA ARG A 226 0.57 17.56 -10.34
C ARG A 226 2.03 17.12 -10.17
N GLY A 227 2.57 16.36 -11.12
CA GLY A 227 3.98 15.97 -11.16
C GLY A 227 4.26 14.63 -10.46
N ILE A 228 3.21 13.89 -10.14
CA ILE A 228 3.27 12.57 -9.50
C ILE A 228 3.21 11.51 -10.59
N THR A 229 4.19 10.59 -10.60
CA THR A 229 4.17 9.43 -11.49
C THR A 229 3.29 8.35 -10.87
N MET A 230 2.43 7.71 -11.67
CA MET A 230 1.62 6.57 -11.22
C MET A 230 2.22 5.27 -11.76
N LEU A 231 2.27 4.24 -10.92
CA LEU A 231 2.66 2.89 -11.31
C LEU A 231 1.49 1.95 -11.09
N GLU A 232 0.93 1.46 -12.20
CA GLU A 232 0.03 0.30 -12.21
C GLU A 232 0.89 -0.96 -12.07
N VAL A 233 0.85 -1.59 -10.89
CA VAL A 233 1.65 -2.80 -10.62
C VAL A 233 1.22 -3.95 -11.51
N GLY A 234 -0.08 -4.06 -11.76
CA GLY A 234 -0.73 -5.16 -12.48
C GLY A 234 -2.20 -5.24 -12.12
N LYS A 235 -2.98 -6.00 -12.89
CA LYS A 235 -4.42 -6.13 -12.68
C LYS A 235 -4.74 -6.97 -11.44
N LEU A 236 -5.71 -6.55 -10.63
CA LEU A 236 -6.21 -7.34 -9.49
C LEU A 236 -7.06 -8.54 -9.93
N GLU A 237 -6.40 -9.50 -10.57
CA GLU A 237 -6.97 -10.77 -11.01
C GLU A 237 -5.89 -11.86 -11.10
N GLY A 238 -6.33 -13.09 -11.37
CA GLY A 238 -5.44 -14.20 -11.70
C GLY A 238 -4.38 -14.48 -10.63
N ASP A 239 -3.17 -14.80 -11.08
CA ASP A 239 -2.04 -15.20 -10.22
C ASP A 239 -1.62 -14.10 -9.24
N LEU A 240 -1.65 -12.84 -9.66
CA LEU A 240 -1.29 -11.70 -8.82
C LEU A 240 -2.20 -11.63 -7.60
N GLU A 241 -3.51 -11.52 -7.84
CA GLU A 241 -4.50 -11.40 -6.78
C GLU A 241 -4.53 -12.66 -5.90
N ASN A 242 -4.44 -13.86 -6.50
CA ASN A 242 -4.41 -15.11 -5.74
C ASN A 242 -3.22 -15.15 -4.76
N LYS A 243 -2.03 -14.68 -5.16
CA LYS A 243 -0.84 -14.64 -4.29
C LYS A 243 -0.92 -13.55 -3.23
N LEU A 244 -1.47 -12.38 -3.55
CA LEU A 244 -1.68 -11.34 -2.56
C LEU A 244 -2.68 -11.80 -1.49
N ARG A 245 -3.77 -12.44 -1.90
CA ARG A 245 -4.82 -12.88 -0.98
C ARG A 245 -4.43 -14.10 -0.14
N ASN A 246 -3.57 -14.99 -0.64
CA ASN A 246 -3.13 -16.17 0.11
C ASN A 246 -2.12 -15.81 1.22
N PRO A 247 -2.43 -16.02 2.52
CA PRO A 247 -1.52 -15.70 3.62
C PRO A 247 -0.13 -16.34 3.51
N ALA A 248 -0.02 -17.54 2.93
CA ALA A 248 1.24 -18.26 2.79
C ALA A 248 2.20 -17.64 1.75
N THR A 249 1.68 -16.82 0.83
CA THR A 249 2.47 -16.21 -0.25
C THR A 249 2.41 -14.69 -0.26
N ARG A 250 1.46 -14.08 0.45
CA ARG A 250 1.21 -12.63 0.50
C ARG A 250 2.46 -11.81 0.76
N ASP A 251 3.18 -12.11 1.83
CA ASP A 251 4.36 -11.35 2.21
C ASP A 251 5.49 -11.49 1.19
N ALA A 252 5.68 -12.69 0.66
CA ALA A 252 6.65 -12.93 -0.39
C ALA A 252 6.26 -12.18 -1.68
N ALA A 253 4.97 -12.13 -2.02
CA ALA A 253 4.48 -11.42 -3.21
C ALA A 253 4.68 -9.91 -3.09
N LEU A 254 4.25 -9.31 -1.97
CA LEU A 254 4.45 -7.89 -1.68
C LEU A 254 5.94 -7.51 -1.67
N ASN A 255 6.78 -8.38 -1.13
CA ASN A 255 8.22 -8.18 -1.15
C ASN A 255 8.81 -8.24 -2.56
N THR A 256 8.44 -9.24 -3.36
CA THR A 256 8.91 -9.34 -4.75
C THR A 256 8.54 -8.07 -5.54
N ILE A 257 7.31 -7.57 -5.38
CA ILE A 257 6.87 -6.34 -6.05
C ILE A 257 7.68 -5.14 -5.56
N ALA A 258 7.82 -4.96 -4.24
CA ALA A 258 8.59 -3.87 -3.68
C ALA A 258 10.06 -3.89 -4.11
N ASP A 259 10.67 -5.08 -4.18
CA ASP A 259 12.04 -5.29 -4.64
C ASP A 259 12.24 -4.89 -6.09
N ARG A 260 11.29 -5.25 -6.97
CA ARG A 260 11.31 -4.84 -8.38
C ARG A 260 11.26 -3.32 -8.52
N VAL A 261 10.39 -2.64 -7.77
CA VAL A 261 10.30 -1.18 -7.78
C VAL A 261 11.57 -0.54 -7.24
N VAL A 262 11.99 -0.91 -6.02
CA VAL A 262 13.16 -0.31 -5.35
C VAL A 262 14.44 -0.53 -6.14
N THR A 263 14.66 -1.73 -6.67
CA THR A 263 15.83 -2.03 -7.50
C THR A 263 15.83 -1.21 -8.78
N THR A 264 14.66 -1.05 -9.42
CA THR A 264 14.52 -0.25 -10.63
C THR A 264 14.79 1.23 -10.38
N VAL A 265 14.26 1.79 -9.28
CA VAL A 265 14.51 3.19 -8.88
C VAL A 265 15.98 3.40 -8.52
N ALA A 266 16.58 2.51 -7.75
CA ALA A 266 17.98 2.61 -7.37
C ALA A 266 18.92 2.54 -8.60
N LYS A 267 18.62 1.67 -9.57
CA LYS A 267 19.34 1.63 -10.85
C LYS A 267 19.20 2.93 -11.64
N ALA A 268 18.02 3.54 -11.64
CA ALA A 268 17.79 4.81 -12.35
C ALA A 268 18.54 5.99 -11.74
N LEU A 269 18.82 5.91 -10.44
CA LEU A 269 19.52 6.91 -9.64
C LEU A 269 21.01 6.61 -9.47
N ASP A 270 21.52 5.55 -10.10
CA ASP A 270 22.91 5.09 -9.96
C ASP A 270 23.32 4.87 -8.49
N VAL A 271 22.38 4.47 -7.64
CA VAL A 271 22.64 4.20 -6.22
C VAL A 271 23.49 2.92 -6.13
N PRO A 272 24.68 2.97 -5.48
CA PRO A 272 25.58 1.83 -5.40
C PRO A 272 24.88 0.59 -4.88
N GLN A 273 24.93 -0.49 -5.66
CA GLN A 273 24.27 -1.75 -5.30
C GLN A 273 24.97 -2.48 -4.14
N SER A 274 26.12 -2.00 -3.66
CA SER A 274 26.80 -2.51 -2.47
C SER A 274 25.96 -2.40 -1.20
N PHE A 275 25.00 -1.45 -1.13
CA PHE A 275 24.00 -1.37 -0.06
C PHE A 275 22.87 -2.42 -0.17
N PHE A 276 22.85 -3.22 -1.23
CA PHE A 276 21.95 -4.36 -1.40
C PHE A 276 22.58 -5.66 -0.86
N GLN A 277 23.81 -5.58 -0.36
CA GLN A 277 24.43 -6.73 0.28
C GLN A 277 23.69 -7.08 1.56
N VAL A 278 23.25 -8.34 1.56
CA VAL A 278 22.92 -9.11 2.74
C VAL A 278 24.00 -8.91 3.81
N PRO A 279 23.69 -8.43 5.02
CA PRO A 279 24.61 -8.59 6.14
C PRO A 279 24.93 -10.09 6.25
N PRO A 280 26.21 -10.49 6.36
CA PRO A 280 26.52 -11.90 6.57
C PRO A 280 25.67 -12.42 7.74
N PRO A 281 25.13 -13.65 7.65
CA PRO A 281 24.36 -14.20 8.74
C PRO A 281 25.18 -14.05 10.03
N PRO A 282 24.55 -13.72 11.17
CA PRO A 282 25.27 -13.68 12.43
C PRO A 282 26.02 -15.00 12.56
N VAL A 283 27.34 -14.90 12.74
CA VAL A 283 28.15 -16.07 13.07
C VAL A 283 27.54 -16.60 14.35
N LEU A 284 26.77 -17.68 14.25
CA LEU A 284 26.41 -18.45 15.43
C LEU A 284 27.75 -18.86 16.01
N ASN A 285 28.11 -18.29 17.16
CA ASN A 285 29.20 -18.80 17.98
C ASN A 285 28.96 -20.31 18.05
N ARG A 286 29.79 -21.08 17.34
CA ARG A 286 29.80 -22.52 17.48
C ARG A 286 29.92 -22.74 18.98
N ARG A 287 29.01 -23.56 19.53
CA ARG A 287 29.18 -24.05 20.90
C ARG A 287 30.65 -24.45 21.05
N PRO A 288 31.35 -24.01 22.11
CA PRO A 288 32.68 -24.51 22.36
C PRO A 288 32.61 -26.04 22.36
N ASP A 289 33.56 -26.63 21.64
CA ASP A 289 33.71 -28.07 21.50
C ASP A 289 33.61 -28.72 22.89
N PRO A 290 32.80 -29.79 23.08
CA PRO A 290 32.68 -30.44 24.39
C PRO A 290 33.98 -31.07 24.89
N THR A 291 35.04 -31.09 24.08
CA THR A 291 36.31 -31.77 24.33
C THR A 291 37.29 -30.98 25.18
N VAL A 292 37.01 -29.73 25.58
CA VAL A 292 37.94 -28.92 26.41
C VAL A 292 37.54 -28.88 27.90
N ALA A 293 36.39 -29.43 28.28
CA ALA A 293 35.89 -29.37 29.67
C ALA A 293 36.46 -30.47 30.61
N ASN A 294 37.63 -31.05 30.31
CA ASN A 294 38.21 -32.12 31.14
C ASN A 294 39.72 -31.98 31.39
N GLN A 295 40.21 -30.73 31.52
CA GLN A 295 41.49 -30.50 32.18
C GLN A 295 41.24 -30.06 33.62
N GLN A 296 41.23 -31.04 34.51
CA GLN A 296 41.27 -30.85 35.94
C GLN A 296 42.64 -30.21 36.30
N PRO A 297 42.69 -29.08 37.02
CA PRO A 297 43.97 -28.49 37.41
C PRO A 297 44.73 -29.45 38.34
N PRO A 298 46.07 -29.51 38.25
CA PRO A 298 46.87 -30.42 39.06
C PRO A 298 46.70 -30.10 40.55
N ALA A 299 46.61 -31.15 41.35
CA ALA A 299 46.50 -31.04 42.80
C ALA A 299 47.75 -30.37 43.40
N PRO A 300 47.60 -29.52 44.42
CA PRO A 300 48.74 -28.93 45.11
C PRO A 300 49.55 -30.01 45.84
N PRO A 301 50.87 -29.81 46.00
CA PRO A 301 51.75 -30.78 46.63
C PRO A 301 51.37 -30.99 48.11
N LYS A 302 51.38 -32.25 48.54
CA LYS A 302 51.15 -32.64 49.93
C LYS A 302 52.41 -32.35 50.77
N ILE A 303 52.20 -31.80 51.96
CA ILE A 303 53.10 -31.91 53.12
C ILE A 303 52.56 -33.05 53.99
#